data_AF-A0A7C4E263-F1
#
_entry.id   AF-A0A7C4E263-F1
#
_cell.length_a   1.000
_cell.length_b   1.000
_cell.length_c   1.000
_cell.angle_alpha   90.00
_cell.angle_beta   90.00
_cell.angle_gamma   90.00
#
_symmetry.space_group_name_H-M   'P 1'
#
loop_
_entity.id
_entity.type
_entity.pdbx_description
1 polymer ?
#
loop_
_entity_poly.entity_id
_entity_poly.type
_entity_poly.pdbx_seq_one_letter_code
_entity_poly.pdbx_strand_id
1 'polypeptide(L)'
;MIGKSQAVLLALLLALPTAFLGAAIVSPAFAQTNHTAWLKIVTSAWKGNPSTGGISPVLPTGTDFAERYNVTNVCVEVYRFKNPRTDHDFTNPNWPRNLLGNLTWEGPVAPVTDRPNGTGFIQIQWPSGWDNLTVIVKARSYQGECISGGTPFSGIIVYWLTVNATERFKHALIGAPFTTIPYGANVTLNDDGLWDIHPTGPGVNFDFNLPRAGYKSGPVDFLDNATGTGYDPKWFAGNFSTPGRAWVARAAYMFKVFHEHTWYGVKDNLTYATIFIYDTDHTDASSTQSLIQAAITGNDGQSRYTREIYPRSAGVGTGKFAQNRLVPIPLQILNLQNRTAFHGGIGAPTSNIPVGAPHLNATKRVWWETVLTNQTFYIGREYNGSNTYISNFGGTVKTAPGFGAFPAVPSTNPTRTQGGITGVPAGPLSIALNHTVTVSSGLDGLPWVTLNQTNVANFNNNTVFYARFCVQDADLAIQHPWIGDKMVGAE
;
A
#
# COMPACT_ATOMS: atom_id res chain seq x y z
N MET A 1 -1.57 37.47 56.85
CA MET A 1 -2.96 37.37 56.36
C MET A 1 -2.94 36.90 54.91
N ILE A 2 -3.00 35.58 54.70
CA ILE A 2 -3.23 35.00 53.38
C ILE A 2 -4.76 34.97 53.20
N GLY A 3 -5.25 35.73 52.23
CA GLY A 3 -6.66 36.06 52.08
C GLY A 3 -7.53 34.83 51.80
N LYS A 4 -8.75 34.86 52.34
CA LYS A 4 -9.82 33.85 52.21
C LYS A 4 -10.10 33.38 50.75
N SER A 5 -9.62 34.12 49.75
CA SER A 5 -9.74 33.78 48.32
C SER A 5 -8.85 32.60 47.86
N GLN A 6 -7.68 32.40 48.47
CA GLN A 6 -6.77 31.31 48.06
C GLN A 6 -7.18 29.94 48.61
N ALA A 7 -7.88 29.89 49.75
CA ALA A 7 -8.39 28.65 50.32
C ALA A 7 -9.55 28.06 49.49
N VAL A 8 -10.39 28.91 48.90
CA VAL A 8 -11.50 28.49 48.03
C VAL A 8 -10.97 27.95 46.69
N LEU A 9 -9.95 28.60 46.12
CA LEU A 9 -9.31 28.14 44.88
C LEU A 9 -8.61 26.78 45.08
N LEU A 10 -7.94 26.59 46.21
CA LEU A 10 -7.28 25.32 46.54
C LEU A 10 -8.31 24.20 46.81
N ALA A 11 -9.43 24.51 47.46
CA ALA A 11 -10.55 23.57 47.64
C ALA A 11 -11.20 23.17 46.30
N LEU A 12 -11.34 24.11 45.35
CA LEU A 12 -11.83 23.82 43.99
C LEU A 12 -10.82 22.98 43.18
N LEU A 13 -9.51 23.25 43.30
CA LEU A 13 -8.44 22.45 42.68
C LEU A 13 -8.31 21.05 43.27
N LEU A 14 -8.64 20.85 44.55
CA LEU A 14 -8.67 19.54 45.22
C LEU A 14 -9.98 18.77 44.97
N ALA A 15 -11.07 19.45 44.60
CA ALA A 15 -12.36 18.83 44.24
C ALA A 15 -12.45 18.44 42.75
N LEU A 16 -11.61 19.02 41.88
CA LEU A 16 -11.54 18.69 40.45
C LEU A 16 -11.13 17.23 40.18
N PRO A 17 -10.14 16.63 40.87
CA PRO A 17 -9.81 15.21 40.69
C PRO A 17 -10.94 14.28 41.08
N THR A 18 -11.71 14.59 42.12
CA THR A 18 -12.85 13.79 42.58
C THR A 18 -14.09 13.96 41.69
N ALA A 19 -14.30 15.13 41.09
CA ALA A 19 -15.32 15.32 40.06
C ALA A 19 -14.96 14.60 38.74
N PHE A 20 -13.67 14.56 38.36
CA PHE A 20 -13.20 13.80 37.20
C PHE A 20 -13.18 12.28 37.42
N LEU A 21 -12.92 11.82 38.65
CA LEU A 21 -13.06 10.40 39.01
C LEU A 21 -14.53 9.96 39.18
N GLY A 22 -15.43 10.87 39.56
CA GLY A 22 -16.87 10.61 39.67
C GLY A 22 -17.63 10.62 38.33
N ALA A 23 -17.06 11.24 37.29
CA ALA A 23 -17.57 11.18 35.92
C ALA A 23 -17.02 9.97 35.13
N ALA A 24 -16.04 9.23 35.68
CA ALA A 24 -15.79 7.85 35.31
C ALA A 24 -16.88 6.96 35.92
N ILE A 25 -18.14 7.27 35.62
CA ILE A 25 -19.17 6.24 35.59
C ILE A 25 -18.69 5.30 34.50
N VAL A 26 -17.98 4.25 34.95
CA VAL A 26 -18.03 2.95 34.29
C VAL A 26 -19.51 2.67 34.20
N SER A 27 -20.10 3.06 33.05
CA SER A 27 -21.38 2.52 32.64
C SER A 27 -21.23 1.02 32.85
N PRO A 28 -22.17 0.35 33.54
CA PRO A 28 -22.08 -1.09 33.68
C PRO A 28 -21.95 -1.62 32.26
N ALA A 29 -20.75 -2.09 31.93
CA ALA A 29 -20.50 -2.80 30.70
C ALA A 29 -21.26 -4.10 30.91
N PHE A 30 -22.55 -4.08 30.62
CA PHE A 30 -23.27 -5.28 30.25
C PHE A 30 -22.34 -5.97 29.26
N ALA A 31 -21.86 -7.16 29.61
CA ALA A 31 -20.89 -7.89 28.81
C ALA A 31 -21.43 -7.94 27.37
N GLN A 32 -20.90 -7.06 26.52
CA GLN A 32 -21.37 -6.94 25.16
C GLN A 32 -20.94 -8.23 24.49
N THR A 33 -21.92 -9.04 24.10
CA THR A 33 -21.60 -10.31 23.45
C THR A 33 -20.95 -9.94 22.11
N ASN A 34 -19.69 -10.33 21.94
CA ASN A 34 -18.93 -10.03 20.74
C ASN A 34 -18.83 -11.26 19.85
N HIS A 35 -18.90 -11.03 18.55
CA HIS A 35 -18.47 -11.99 17.54
C HIS A 35 -16.99 -11.81 17.24
N THR A 36 -16.33 -12.89 16.82
CA THR A 36 -14.93 -12.85 16.39
C THR A 36 -14.75 -13.65 15.11
N ALA A 37 -13.76 -13.26 14.31
CA ALA A 37 -13.34 -13.99 13.13
C ALA A 37 -11.82 -13.84 12.95
N TRP A 38 -11.21 -14.81 12.27
CA TRP A 38 -9.81 -14.80 11.89
C TRP A 38 -9.65 -14.28 10.48
N LEU A 39 -8.68 -13.38 10.31
CA LEU A 39 -8.20 -12.93 9.02
C LEU A 39 -6.77 -13.42 8.82
N LYS A 40 -6.42 -13.70 7.57
CA LYS A 40 -5.06 -13.88 7.10
C LYS A 40 -4.77 -12.80 6.06
N ILE A 41 -3.91 -11.85 6.39
CA ILE A 41 -3.58 -10.74 5.52
C ILE A 41 -2.34 -11.09 4.69
N VAL A 42 -2.53 -11.09 3.38
CA VAL A 42 -1.54 -11.48 2.38
C VAL A 42 -1.59 -10.50 1.21
N THR A 43 -0.69 -10.63 0.25
CA THR A 43 -0.74 -9.85 -0.99
C THR A 43 -1.61 -10.53 -2.04
N SER A 44 -1.96 -9.80 -3.10
CA SER A 44 -2.59 -10.37 -4.29
C SER A 44 -1.76 -11.48 -4.96
N ALA A 45 -0.43 -11.37 -4.92
CA ALA A 45 0.49 -12.39 -5.43
C ALA A 45 0.44 -13.72 -4.66
N TRP A 46 -0.24 -13.77 -3.51
CA TRP A 46 -0.29 -14.95 -2.64
C TRP A 46 -0.79 -16.22 -3.36
N LYS A 47 0.06 -17.25 -3.33
CA LYS A 47 -0.28 -18.62 -3.74
C LYS A 47 -0.44 -19.48 -2.51
N GLY A 48 -1.68 -19.91 -2.27
CA GLY A 48 -1.99 -20.80 -1.17
C GLY A 48 -3.12 -21.77 -1.48
N ASN A 49 -3.22 -22.78 -0.61
CA ASN A 49 -4.26 -23.79 -0.61
C ASN A 49 -5.11 -23.69 0.66
N PRO A 50 -6.37 -24.13 0.61
CA PRO A 50 -7.17 -24.26 1.82
C PRO A 50 -6.55 -25.26 2.79
N SER A 51 -6.76 -25.03 4.08
CA SER A 51 -6.50 -26.07 5.08
C SER A 51 -7.61 -27.13 5.03
N THR A 52 -7.36 -28.30 5.61
CA THR A 52 -8.38 -29.37 5.69
C THR A 52 -9.67 -28.85 6.33
N GLY A 53 -10.77 -28.88 5.58
CA GLY A 53 -12.08 -28.39 6.04
C GLY A 53 -12.28 -26.87 5.97
N GLY A 54 -11.30 -26.12 5.45
CA GLY A 54 -11.43 -24.69 5.13
C GLY A 54 -11.69 -24.45 3.65
N ILE A 55 -12.30 -23.31 3.32
CA ILE A 55 -12.51 -22.85 1.93
C ILE A 55 -11.46 -21.81 1.49
N SER A 56 -10.92 -21.04 2.43
CA SER A 56 -9.99 -19.96 2.13
C SER A 56 -8.55 -20.45 2.00
N PRO A 57 -7.76 -19.95 1.02
CA PRO A 57 -6.42 -20.45 0.70
C PRO A 57 -5.33 -19.99 1.69
N VAL A 58 -5.43 -20.39 2.96
CA VAL A 58 -4.57 -19.91 4.05
C VAL A 58 -3.16 -20.50 4.10
N LEU A 59 -2.92 -21.66 3.49
CA LEU A 59 -1.63 -22.36 3.55
C LEU A 59 -0.73 -21.94 2.38
N PRO A 60 0.49 -21.42 2.61
CA PRO A 60 1.37 -21.00 1.52
C PRO A 60 1.84 -22.18 0.67
N THR A 61 1.63 -22.12 -0.64
CA THR A 61 2.12 -23.10 -1.63
C THR A 61 3.11 -22.50 -2.62
N GLY A 62 3.16 -21.17 -2.75
CA GLY A 62 4.17 -20.49 -3.57
C GLY A 62 5.59 -20.79 -3.12
N THR A 63 6.54 -20.64 -4.04
CA THR A 63 7.97 -20.85 -3.78
C THR A 63 8.69 -19.53 -3.57
N ASP A 64 8.28 -18.51 -4.31
CA ASP A 64 8.93 -17.21 -4.38
C ASP A 64 8.54 -16.30 -3.22
N PHE A 65 9.31 -15.23 -3.02
CA PHE A 65 9.11 -14.29 -1.90
C PHE A 65 7.73 -13.63 -1.95
N ALA A 66 7.35 -13.08 -3.10
CA ALA A 66 6.08 -12.39 -3.29
C ALA A 66 4.88 -13.30 -3.05
N GLU A 67 4.96 -14.54 -3.51
CA GLU A 67 3.88 -15.53 -3.46
C GLU A 67 3.59 -16.08 -2.06
N ARG A 68 4.50 -15.81 -1.12
CA ARG A 68 4.43 -16.25 0.28
C ARG A 68 4.45 -15.09 1.27
N TYR A 69 4.35 -13.86 0.79
CA TYR A 69 4.47 -12.68 1.64
C TYR A 69 3.21 -12.53 2.50
N ASN A 70 3.42 -12.58 3.82
CA ASN A 70 2.38 -12.25 4.79
C ASN A 70 2.46 -10.76 5.12
N VAL A 71 1.35 -10.06 5.09
CA VAL A 71 1.30 -8.64 5.37
C VAL A 71 1.16 -8.44 6.87
N THR A 72 2.28 -8.14 7.53
CA THR A 72 2.37 -8.01 9.00
C THR A 72 2.42 -6.57 9.48
N ASN A 73 2.89 -5.65 8.64
CA ASN A 73 3.03 -4.23 8.96
C ASN A 73 1.78 -3.42 8.57
N VAL A 74 0.66 -3.74 9.21
CA VAL A 74 -0.64 -3.09 8.95
C VAL A 74 -1.42 -2.86 10.23
N CYS A 75 -2.39 -1.95 10.18
CA CYS A 75 -3.41 -1.74 11.19
C CYS A 75 -4.73 -2.27 10.66
N VAL A 76 -5.49 -2.95 11.52
CA VAL A 76 -6.81 -3.45 11.18
C VAL A 76 -7.82 -2.70 12.01
N GLU A 77 -8.84 -2.16 11.36
CA GLU A 77 -9.92 -1.42 11.98
C GLU A 77 -11.26 -2.02 11.55
N VAL A 78 -12.18 -2.12 12.49
CA VAL A 78 -13.47 -2.77 12.29
C VAL A 78 -14.59 -1.77 12.53
N TYR A 79 -15.49 -1.65 11.57
CA TYR A 79 -16.56 -0.66 11.55
C TYR A 79 -17.90 -1.28 11.19
N ARG A 80 -18.98 -0.62 11.62
CA ARG A 80 -20.32 -0.81 11.09
C ARG A 80 -20.75 0.46 10.40
N PHE A 81 -21.08 0.37 9.12
CA PHE A 81 -21.59 1.51 8.37
C PHE A 81 -23.11 1.57 8.47
N LYS A 82 -23.65 2.73 8.83
CA LYS A 82 -25.09 2.92 8.92
C LYS A 82 -25.63 3.23 7.53
N ASN A 83 -26.68 2.52 7.15
CA ASN A 83 -27.22 2.64 5.80
C ASN A 83 -27.68 4.07 5.50
N PRO A 84 -27.19 4.67 4.40
CA PRO A 84 -27.68 5.95 3.94
C PRO A 84 -29.16 5.81 3.51
N ARG A 85 -29.96 6.85 3.79
CA ARG A 85 -31.42 6.85 3.60
C ARG A 85 -31.85 6.47 2.17
N THR A 86 -33.10 5.98 2.09
CA THR A 86 -33.71 5.36 0.90
C THR A 86 -34.11 6.33 -0.21
N ASP A 87 -33.96 7.65 -0.03
CA ASP A 87 -34.51 8.72 -0.88
C ASP A 87 -33.60 9.20 -2.04
N HIS A 88 -32.59 8.43 -2.42
CA HIS A 88 -31.60 8.87 -3.40
C HIS A 88 -32.03 8.69 -4.87
N ASP A 89 -31.84 9.74 -5.69
CA ASP A 89 -31.97 9.74 -7.15
C ASP A 89 -30.73 9.14 -7.83
N PHE A 90 -30.90 8.01 -8.52
CA PHE A 90 -29.82 7.29 -9.22
C PHE A 90 -29.45 7.91 -10.58
N THR A 91 -30.21 8.91 -11.04
CA THR A 91 -29.92 9.62 -12.29
C THR A 91 -28.91 10.76 -12.11
N ASN A 92 -28.67 11.18 -10.86
CA ASN A 92 -27.69 12.21 -10.54
C ASN A 92 -26.26 11.65 -10.55
N PRO A 93 -25.34 12.09 -11.44
CA PRO A 93 -23.97 11.58 -11.49
C PRO A 93 -23.16 11.78 -10.19
N ASN A 94 -23.58 12.69 -9.30
CA ASN A 94 -22.97 12.89 -7.98
C ASN A 94 -23.56 12.00 -6.88
N TRP A 95 -24.48 11.09 -7.21
CA TRP A 95 -25.14 10.22 -6.24
C TRP A 95 -24.17 9.40 -5.36
N PRO A 96 -23.06 8.82 -5.88
CA PRO A 96 -22.15 8.04 -5.05
C PRO A 96 -21.48 8.93 -3.99
N ARG A 97 -21.09 10.15 -4.39
CA ARG A 97 -20.44 11.12 -3.51
C ARG A 97 -21.39 11.58 -2.41
N ASN A 98 -22.66 11.86 -2.73
CA ASN A 98 -23.65 12.29 -1.73
C ASN A 98 -23.95 11.16 -0.74
N LEU A 99 -24.07 9.93 -1.23
CA LEU A 99 -24.30 8.74 -0.42
C LEU A 99 -23.15 8.52 0.58
N LEU A 100 -21.92 8.53 0.10
CA LEU A 100 -20.72 8.25 0.90
C LEU A 100 -20.30 9.47 1.74
N GLY A 101 -20.64 10.68 1.31
CA GLY A 101 -20.43 11.93 2.04
C GLY A 101 -21.24 12.00 3.33
N ASN A 102 -22.48 11.52 3.30
CA ASN A 102 -23.41 11.48 4.44
C ASN A 102 -23.37 10.16 5.22
N LEU A 103 -22.44 9.27 4.88
CA LEU A 103 -22.29 7.99 5.54
C LEU A 103 -21.88 8.18 7.00
N THR A 104 -22.60 7.54 7.91
CA THR A 104 -22.24 7.50 9.34
C THR A 104 -21.81 6.08 9.71
N TRP A 105 -21.01 5.95 10.76
CA TRP A 105 -20.46 4.66 11.17
C TRP A 105 -20.36 4.54 12.69
N GLU A 106 -20.26 3.30 13.15
CA GLU A 106 -19.84 2.92 14.50
C GLU A 106 -18.46 2.25 14.43
N GLY A 107 -17.62 2.52 15.44
CA GLY A 107 -16.22 2.09 15.48
C GLY A 107 -15.24 3.28 15.45
N PRO A 108 -13.92 3.03 15.34
CA PRO A 108 -13.32 1.71 15.13
C PRO A 108 -13.44 0.81 16.36
N VAL A 109 -13.69 -0.48 16.14
CA VAL A 109 -13.44 -1.53 17.13
C VAL A 109 -12.05 -2.10 16.84
N ALA A 110 -11.20 -2.12 17.87
CA ALA A 110 -9.86 -2.67 17.74
C ALA A 110 -9.91 -4.22 17.63
N PRO A 111 -9.04 -4.83 16.81
CA PRO A 111 -8.83 -6.28 16.80
C PRO A 111 -8.35 -6.77 18.17
N VAL A 112 -8.34 -8.10 18.35
CA VAL A 112 -7.87 -8.74 19.60
C VAL A 112 -6.39 -8.45 19.85
N THR A 113 -5.61 -8.29 18.79
CA THR A 113 -4.19 -7.93 18.84
C THR A 113 -3.91 -6.73 17.94
N ASP A 114 -3.02 -5.82 18.34
CA ASP A 114 -2.71 -4.58 17.60
C ASP A 114 -2.21 -4.79 16.16
N ARG A 115 -1.56 -5.94 15.88
CA ARG A 115 -1.03 -6.27 14.56
C ARG A 115 -1.15 -7.76 14.25
N PRO A 116 -1.14 -8.14 12.96
CA PRO A 116 -1.02 -9.54 12.58
C PRO A 116 0.26 -10.17 13.14
N ASN A 117 0.19 -11.46 13.45
CA ASN A 117 1.38 -12.22 13.83
C ASN A 117 2.32 -12.40 12.63
N GLY A 118 3.51 -12.98 12.83
CA GLY A 118 4.51 -13.17 11.76
C GLY A 118 4.01 -13.98 10.54
N THR A 119 2.94 -14.77 10.72
CA THR A 119 2.29 -15.55 9.65
C THR A 119 1.09 -14.85 9.01
N GLY A 120 0.86 -13.58 9.31
CA GLY A 120 -0.21 -12.75 8.74
C GLY A 120 -1.59 -12.95 9.36
N PHE A 121 -1.72 -13.71 10.44
CA PHE A 121 -3.01 -13.95 11.09
C PHE A 121 -3.32 -12.90 12.15
N ILE A 122 -4.57 -12.48 12.19
CA ILE A 122 -5.12 -11.58 13.20
C ILE A 122 -6.57 -11.98 13.50
N GLN A 123 -6.98 -11.86 14.76
CA GLN A 123 -8.38 -12.05 15.15
C GLN A 123 -9.06 -10.69 15.30
N ILE A 124 -10.16 -10.50 14.58
CA ILE A 124 -11.02 -9.32 14.70
C ILE A 124 -12.22 -9.62 15.59
N GLN A 125 -12.83 -8.57 16.13
CA GLN A 125 -14.01 -8.66 16.98
C GLN A 125 -14.96 -7.50 16.74
N TRP A 126 -16.25 -7.73 16.98
CA TRP A 126 -17.29 -6.71 16.90
C TRP A 126 -18.51 -7.07 17.75
N PRO A 127 -19.35 -6.11 18.15
CA PRO A 127 -20.61 -6.36 18.81
C PRO A 127 -21.56 -7.28 18.03
N SER A 128 -22.16 -8.25 18.71
CA SER A 128 -23.12 -9.20 18.10
C SER A 128 -24.40 -8.56 17.53
N GLY A 129 -24.73 -7.35 17.93
CA GLY A 129 -25.90 -6.61 17.42
C GLY A 129 -25.66 -5.88 16.09
N TRP A 130 -24.46 -5.98 15.50
CA TRP A 130 -24.17 -5.35 14.22
C TRP A 130 -24.81 -6.11 13.06
N ASP A 131 -25.52 -5.37 12.21
CA ASP A 131 -26.22 -5.86 11.02
C ASP A 131 -25.30 -5.96 9.79
N ASN A 132 -24.21 -5.19 9.77
CA ASN A 132 -23.14 -5.29 8.80
C ASN A 132 -21.78 -5.14 9.47
N LEU A 133 -20.75 -5.57 8.76
CA LEU A 133 -19.37 -5.53 9.23
C LEU A 133 -18.48 -5.03 8.10
N THR A 134 -17.64 -4.03 8.37
CA THR A 134 -16.59 -3.61 7.46
C THR A 134 -15.23 -3.69 8.14
N VAL A 135 -14.31 -4.39 7.49
CA VAL A 135 -12.92 -4.52 7.91
C VAL A 135 -12.08 -3.66 6.99
N ILE A 136 -11.28 -2.77 7.57
CA ILE A 136 -10.37 -1.89 6.86
C ILE A 136 -8.95 -2.21 7.32
N VAL A 137 -8.06 -2.46 6.35
CA VAL A 137 -6.64 -2.66 6.62
C VAL A 137 -5.86 -1.48 6.08
N LYS A 138 -5.06 -0.87 6.93
CA LYS A 138 -4.24 0.30 6.61
C LYS A 138 -2.76 -0.02 6.73
N ALA A 139 -1.94 0.59 5.88
CA ALA A 139 -0.50 0.47 5.99
C ALA A 139 0.01 1.14 7.27
N ARG A 140 1.07 0.55 7.85
CA ARG A 140 1.89 1.21 8.87
C ARG A 140 3.12 1.83 8.23
N SER A 141 3.67 2.84 8.88
CA SER A 141 4.97 3.41 8.55
C SER A 141 6.08 2.38 8.68
N TYR A 142 7.28 2.76 8.27
CA TYR A 142 8.48 1.95 8.35
C TYR A 142 8.82 1.59 9.81
N GLN A 143 8.48 2.48 10.75
CA GLN A 143 8.69 2.29 12.18
C GLN A 143 7.55 1.53 12.86
N GLY A 144 6.48 1.21 12.11
CA GLY A 144 5.35 0.41 12.61
C GLY A 144 4.20 1.24 13.19
N GLU A 145 4.13 2.54 12.93
CA GLU A 145 3.02 3.39 13.37
C GLU A 145 1.88 3.36 12.34
N CYS A 146 0.61 3.37 12.77
CA CYS A 146 -0.52 3.43 11.86
C CYS A 146 -0.54 4.75 11.08
N ILE A 147 -0.61 4.69 9.75
CA ILE A 147 -0.73 5.89 8.94
C ILE A 147 -2.18 6.37 9.01
N SER A 148 -2.41 7.45 9.76
CA SER A 148 -3.71 8.12 9.89
C SER A 148 -4.86 7.17 10.25
N GLY A 149 -4.74 6.51 11.40
CA GLY A 149 -5.77 5.63 11.98
C GLY A 149 -6.97 6.39 12.55
N GLY A 150 -8.01 5.65 12.96
CA GLY A 150 -9.13 6.18 13.74
C GLY A 150 -10.37 6.58 12.94
N THR A 151 -10.27 6.78 11.62
CA THR A 151 -11.44 7.05 10.76
C THR A 151 -11.44 6.18 9.49
N PRO A 152 -12.58 5.74 8.95
CA PRO A 152 -12.59 4.78 7.85
C PRO A 152 -11.92 5.25 6.55
N PHE A 153 -11.98 6.55 6.25
CA PHE A 153 -11.51 7.15 5.00
C PHE A 153 -10.26 8.00 5.21
N SER A 154 -9.30 7.49 5.98
CA SER A 154 -8.01 8.14 6.23
C SER A 154 -6.84 7.15 6.11
N GLY A 155 -5.68 7.68 5.74
CA GLY A 155 -4.45 6.89 5.60
C GLY A 155 -4.39 6.04 4.34
N ILE A 156 -3.33 5.24 4.23
CA ILE A 156 -3.12 4.34 3.09
C ILE A 156 -3.91 3.06 3.33
N ILE A 157 -5.11 2.98 2.77
CA ILE A 157 -5.97 1.79 2.86
C ILE A 157 -5.54 0.79 1.80
N VAL A 158 -5.13 -0.41 2.24
CA VAL A 158 -4.59 -1.48 1.40
C VAL A 158 -5.56 -2.66 1.23
N TYR A 159 -6.56 -2.78 2.10
CA TYR A 159 -7.62 -3.78 1.95
C TYR A 159 -8.94 -3.28 2.56
N TRP A 160 -10.05 -3.67 1.95
CA TRP A 160 -11.41 -3.36 2.41
C TRP A 160 -12.31 -4.58 2.21
N LEU A 161 -12.97 -5.03 3.27
CA LEU A 161 -14.01 -6.06 3.19
C LEU A 161 -15.29 -5.51 3.80
N THR A 162 -16.40 -5.57 3.08
CA THR A 162 -17.72 -5.35 3.67
C THR A 162 -18.57 -6.63 3.59
N VAL A 163 -19.01 -7.10 4.74
CA VAL A 163 -19.96 -8.20 4.90
C VAL A 163 -21.36 -7.59 5.11
N ASN A 164 -22.33 -8.11 4.37
CA ASN A 164 -23.72 -7.62 4.36
C ASN A 164 -23.83 -6.14 3.91
N ALA A 165 -23.12 -5.77 2.85
CA ALA A 165 -23.24 -4.43 2.28
C ALA A 165 -24.65 -4.21 1.72
N THR A 166 -25.21 -3.02 1.87
CA THR A 166 -26.34 -2.64 1.01
C THR A 166 -25.87 -2.47 -0.42
N GLU A 167 -26.73 -2.81 -1.39
CA GLU A 167 -26.40 -2.64 -2.81
C GLU A 167 -26.00 -1.20 -3.14
N ARG A 168 -26.68 -0.21 -2.55
CA ARG A 168 -26.33 1.20 -2.75
C ARG A 168 -24.91 1.51 -2.31
N PHE A 169 -24.50 0.99 -1.15
CA PHE A 169 -23.15 1.16 -0.65
C PHE A 169 -22.12 0.47 -1.56
N LYS A 170 -22.40 -0.78 -1.95
CA LYS A 170 -21.55 -1.57 -2.88
C LYS A 170 -21.30 -0.81 -4.18
N HIS A 171 -22.38 -0.40 -4.86
CA HIS A 171 -22.31 0.36 -6.10
C HIS A 171 -21.61 1.71 -5.94
N ALA A 172 -21.90 2.44 -4.86
CA ALA A 172 -21.28 3.75 -4.62
C ALA A 172 -19.78 3.63 -4.37
N LEU A 173 -19.34 2.64 -3.57
CA LEU A 173 -17.94 2.47 -3.23
C LEU A 173 -17.12 2.12 -4.47
N ILE A 174 -17.58 1.22 -5.33
CA ILE A 174 -16.80 0.78 -6.50
C ILE A 174 -17.07 1.61 -7.77
N GLY A 175 -17.99 2.58 -7.71
CA GLY A 175 -18.33 3.43 -8.84
C GLY A 175 -19.08 2.72 -9.97
N ALA A 176 -19.81 1.64 -9.67
CA ALA A 176 -20.57 0.87 -10.67
C ALA A 176 -22.02 1.39 -10.82
N PRO A 177 -22.59 1.45 -12.03
CA PRO A 177 -24.01 1.75 -12.22
C PRO A 177 -24.90 0.72 -11.50
N PHE A 178 -26.02 1.16 -10.92
CA PHE A 178 -26.87 0.36 -10.03
C PHE A 178 -27.46 -0.92 -10.66
N THR A 179 -27.53 -1.02 -11.99
CA THR A 179 -28.07 -2.18 -12.70
C THR A 179 -27.03 -3.26 -13.01
N THR A 180 -25.76 -3.01 -12.68
CA THR A 180 -24.65 -3.83 -13.19
C THR A 180 -24.33 -5.02 -12.29
N ILE A 181 -24.59 -4.90 -10.98
CA ILE A 181 -24.27 -5.93 -9.99
C ILE A 181 -25.60 -6.51 -9.51
N PRO A 182 -25.81 -7.82 -9.66
CA PRO A 182 -27.02 -8.46 -9.14
C PRO A 182 -27.10 -8.32 -7.63
N TYR A 183 -28.33 -8.22 -7.13
CA TYR A 183 -28.60 -8.20 -5.69
C TYR A 183 -27.99 -9.43 -4.99
N GLY A 184 -27.32 -9.20 -3.86
CA GLY A 184 -26.69 -10.22 -3.05
C GLY A 184 -25.49 -10.90 -3.70
N ALA A 185 -24.94 -10.32 -4.78
CA ALA A 185 -23.74 -10.84 -5.40
C ALA A 185 -22.50 -10.51 -4.56
N ASN A 186 -21.63 -11.51 -4.44
CA ASN A 186 -20.24 -11.32 -4.05
C ASN A 186 -19.50 -10.59 -5.17
N VAL A 187 -18.74 -9.56 -4.82
CA VAL A 187 -18.00 -8.74 -5.77
C VAL A 187 -16.63 -8.47 -5.21
N THR A 188 -15.63 -8.44 -6.09
CA THR A 188 -14.31 -7.94 -5.77
C THR A 188 -13.88 -6.86 -6.74
N LEU A 189 -13.10 -5.88 -6.29
CA LEU A 189 -12.38 -4.93 -7.14
C LEU A 189 -10.90 -5.31 -7.10
N ASN A 190 -10.33 -5.60 -8.26
CA ASN A 190 -8.98 -6.14 -8.40
C ASN A 190 -7.90 -5.04 -8.38
N ASP A 191 -6.63 -5.48 -8.36
CA ASP A 191 -5.45 -4.59 -8.38
C ASP A 191 -5.28 -3.80 -9.70
N ASP A 192 -6.03 -4.15 -10.74
CA ASP A 192 -6.11 -3.39 -11.99
C ASP A 192 -7.21 -2.32 -11.97
N GLY A 193 -7.98 -2.19 -10.88
CA GLY A 193 -9.06 -1.22 -10.76
C GLY A 193 -10.35 -1.62 -11.46
N LEU A 194 -10.49 -2.90 -11.83
CA LEU A 194 -11.71 -3.46 -12.41
C LEU A 194 -12.34 -4.47 -11.47
N TRP A 195 -13.67 -4.48 -11.46
CA TRP A 195 -14.41 -5.36 -10.58
C TRP A 195 -14.84 -6.62 -11.32
N ASP A 196 -15.01 -7.68 -10.54
CA ASP A 196 -15.54 -8.97 -10.95
C ASP A 196 -16.68 -9.39 -10.03
N ILE A 197 -17.70 -9.98 -10.64
CA ILE A 197 -18.78 -10.65 -9.92
C ILE A 197 -18.37 -12.11 -9.76
N HIS A 198 -18.39 -12.60 -8.52
CA HIS A 198 -18.13 -14.02 -8.27
C HIS A 198 -19.33 -14.84 -8.75
N PRO A 199 -19.13 -16.12 -9.10
CA PRO A 199 -20.23 -17.00 -9.49
C PRO A 199 -21.38 -16.97 -8.47
N THR A 200 -22.62 -16.93 -8.95
CA THR A 200 -23.84 -16.84 -8.15
C THR A 200 -24.66 -18.13 -8.24
N GLY A 201 -25.29 -18.54 -7.15
CA GLY A 201 -26.17 -19.71 -7.10
C GLY A 201 -26.27 -20.37 -5.71
N PRO A 202 -27.22 -21.28 -5.49
CA PRO A 202 -27.35 -21.99 -4.22
C PRO A 202 -26.07 -22.77 -3.89
N GLY A 203 -25.48 -22.51 -2.71
CA GLY A 203 -24.27 -23.19 -2.24
C GLY A 203 -22.94 -22.67 -2.84
N VAL A 204 -22.99 -21.62 -3.66
CA VAL A 204 -21.78 -20.99 -4.22
C VAL A 204 -21.18 -20.01 -3.21
N ASN A 205 -19.96 -20.31 -2.77
CA ASN A 205 -19.20 -19.45 -1.85
C ASN A 205 -18.41 -18.38 -2.61
N PHE A 206 -17.87 -17.42 -1.87
CA PHE A 206 -16.87 -16.48 -2.39
C PHE A 206 -15.69 -17.23 -3.04
N ASP A 207 -15.45 -16.94 -4.31
CA ASP A 207 -14.36 -17.57 -5.07
C ASP A 207 -13.04 -16.79 -4.91
N PHE A 208 -12.07 -17.40 -4.25
CA PHE A 208 -10.73 -16.81 -4.06
C PHE A 208 -9.80 -16.92 -5.27
N ASN A 209 -10.20 -17.63 -6.34
CA ASN A 209 -9.38 -17.88 -7.52
C ASN A 209 -10.18 -17.63 -8.80
N LEU A 210 -10.75 -16.42 -8.91
CA LEU A 210 -11.43 -15.99 -10.12
C LEU A 210 -10.54 -16.17 -11.37
N PRO A 211 -11.12 -16.52 -12.53
CA PRO A 211 -10.35 -16.83 -13.73
C PRO A 211 -9.75 -15.59 -14.41
N ARG A 212 -10.01 -14.37 -13.93
CA ARG A 212 -9.55 -13.14 -14.59
C ARG A 212 -8.05 -12.94 -14.39
N ALA A 213 -7.33 -13.21 -15.47
CA ALA A 213 -5.95 -12.85 -15.71
C ALA A 213 -4.90 -13.27 -14.65
N GLY A 214 -5.15 -14.35 -13.92
CA GLY A 214 -4.27 -14.76 -12.82
C GLY A 214 -4.32 -13.81 -11.61
N TYR A 215 -5.19 -12.79 -11.65
CA TYR A 215 -5.62 -12.07 -10.47
C TYR A 215 -6.61 -12.95 -9.72
N LYS A 216 -6.33 -13.10 -8.43
CA LYS A 216 -7.22 -13.79 -7.49
C LYS A 216 -8.25 -12.78 -7.00
N SER A 217 -8.98 -13.05 -5.92
CA SER A 217 -9.80 -11.99 -5.32
C SER A 217 -8.96 -10.71 -5.07
N GLY A 218 -9.56 -9.55 -5.26
CA GLY A 218 -8.91 -8.26 -5.19
C GLY A 218 -8.85 -7.68 -3.77
N PRO A 219 -8.35 -6.43 -3.65
CA PRO A 219 -8.23 -5.76 -2.36
C PRO A 219 -9.49 -5.08 -1.82
N VAL A 220 -10.57 -4.98 -2.61
CA VAL A 220 -11.90 -4.57 -2.10
C VAL A 220 -12.88 -5.70 -2.32
N ASP A 221 -13.36 -6.31 -1.24
CA ASP A 221 -14.28 -7.45 -1.29
C ASP A 221 -15.63 -7.10 -0.67
N PHE A 222 -16.68 -7.58 -1.31
CA PHE A 222 -18.05 -7.60 -0.81
C PHE A 222 -18.48 -9.03 -0.64
N LEU A 223 -18.80 -9.39 0.60
CA LEU A 223 -19.33 -10.69 0.96
C LEU A 223 -20.81 -10.54 1.26
N ASP A 224 -21.64 -11.05 0.35
CA ASP A 224 -23.08 -10.88 0.35
C ASP A 224 -23.79 -12.14 -0.17
N ASN A 225 -25.10 -12.24 0.08
CA ASN A 225 -25.89 -13.40 -0.30
C ASN A 225 -27.19 -12.98 -1.00
N ALA A 226 -27.60 -13.74 -2.03
CA ALA A 226 -28.80 -13.50 -2.82
C ALA A 226 -30.13 -13.68 -2.05
N THR A 227 -30.09 -14.10 -0.79
CA THR A 227 -31.26 -14.05 0.10
C THR A 227 -31.48 -12.62 0.56
N GLY A 228 -32.72 -12.12 0.60
CA GLY A 228 -33.07 -10.73 1.00
C GLY A 228 -32.56 -10.23 2.37
N THR A 229 -31.85 -11.08 3.13
CA THR A 229 -31.21 -10.81 4.41
C THR A 229 -29.67 -10.70 4.36
N GLY A 230 -29.04 -10.95 3.19
CA GLY A 230 -27.59 -11.02 3.00
C GLY A 230 -26.86 -12.03 3.90
N TYR A 231 -25.53 -11.94 4.00
CA TYR A 231 -24.75 -12.70 4.99
C TYR A 231 -24.71 -11.96 6.32
N ASP A 232 -25.48 -12.43 7.31
CA ASP A 232 -25.36 -11.93 8.69
C ASP A 232 -23.89 -11.97 9.17
N PRO A 233 -23.33 -10.89 9.76
CA PRO A 233 -22.02 -10.92 10.41
C PRO A 233 -21.81 -12.13 11.34
N LYS A 234 -22.86 -12.64 12.00
CA LYS A 234 -22.80 -13.89 12.78
C LYS A 234 -22.40 -15.11 11.94
N TRP A 235 -22.87 -15.21 10.70
CA TRP A 235 -22.47 -16.26 9.77
C TRP A 235 -20.98 -16.17 9.42
N PHE A 236 -20.47 -14.95 9.23
CA PHE A 236 -19.04 -14.72 8.99
C PHE A 236 -18.20 -15.19 10.20
N ALA A 237 -18.60 -14.81 11.41
CA ALA A 237 -17.95 -15.28 12.64
C ALA A 237 -17.91 -16.81 12.75
N GLY A 238 -19.00 -17.49 12.42
CA GLY A 238 -19.07 -18.95 12.45
C GLY A 238 -18.14 -19.62 11.44
N ASN A 239 -18.08 -19.11 10.21
CA ASN A 239 -17.31 -19.71 9.13
C ASN A 239 -15.81 -19.47 9.21
N PHE A 240 -15.40 -18.30 9.73
CA PHE A 240 -14.00 -17.89 9.85
C PHE A 240 -13.53 -17.90 11.31
N SER A 241 -14.03 -18.85 12.11
CA SER A 241 -13.85 -18.94 13.57
C SER A 241 -12.47 -19.43 14.03
N THR A 242 -11.65 -19.99 13.14
CA THR A 242 -10.32 -20.55 13.47
C THR A 242 -9.26 -20.09 12.47
N PRO A 243 -7.96 -20.09 12.84
CA PRO A 243 -6.89 -19.73 11.90
C PRO A 243 -6.86 -20.56 10.62
N GLY A 244 -7.15 -21.87 10.70
CA GLY A 244 -7.22 -22.74 9.52
C GLY A 244 -8.34 -22.37 8.55
N ARG A 245 -9.39 -21.72 9.07
CA ARG A 245 -10.54 -21.23 8.30
C ARG A 245 -10.53 -19.71 8.17
N ALA A 246 -9.41 -19.02 8.37
CA ALA A 246 -9.38 -17.56 8.35
C ALA A 246 -9.75 -17.00 6.97
N TRP A 247 -10.44 -15.86 6.94
CA TRP A 247 -10.69 -15.12 5.71
C TRP A 247 -9.37 -14.61 5.13
N VAL A 248 -9.09 -14.90 3.86
CA VAL A 248 -7.85 -14.44 3.21
C VAL A 248 -8.08 -13.05 2.64
N ALA A 249 -7.56 -12.04 3.34
CA ALA A 249 -7.57 -10.64 2.93
C ALA A 249 -6.36 -10.36 2.02
N ARG A 250 -6.61 -10.10 0.73
CA ARG A 250 -5.56 -9.83 -0.28
C ARG A 250 -5.32 -8.34 -0.38
N ALA A 251 -4.42 -7.83 0.44
CA ALA A 251 -4.06 -6.43 0.42
C ALA A 251 -3.31 -6.04 -0.86
N ALA A 252 -3.58 -4.81 -1.33
CA ALA A 252 -2.97 -4.22 -2.52
C ALA A 252 -1.49 -3.90 -2.24
N TYR A 253 -0.60 -4.73 -2.78
CA TYR A 253 0.85 -4.56 -2.71
C TYR A 253 1.47 -4.88 -4.05
N MET A 254 2.37 -4.01 -4.51
CA MET A 254 3.28 -4.34 -5.61
C MET A 254 4.65 -4.75 -5.07
N PHE A 255 5.35 -5.61 -5.81
CA PHE A 255 6.72 -6.02 -5.51
C PHE A 255 7.65 -5.36 -6.51
N LYS A 256 8.54 -4.50 -6.01
CA LYS A 256 9.39 -3.68 -6.87
C LYS A 256 10.85 -4.05 -6.78
N VAL A 257 11.52 -4.08 -7.93
CA VAL A 257 12.98 -3.97 -8.01
C VAL A 257 13.33 -2.54 -8.40
N PHE A 258 14.12 -1.89 -7.57
CA PHE A 258 14.80 -0.65 -7.90
C PHE A 258 16.22 -0.99 -8.35
N HIS A 259 16.63 -0.45 -9.50
CA HIS A 259 17.98 -0.58 -10.04
C HIS A 259 18.64 0.81 -10.01
N GLU A 260 19.47 1.02 -9.00
CA GLU A 260 20.22 2.25 -8.81
C GLU A 260 21.55 2.16 -9.52
N HIS A 261 21.79 3.13 -10.38
CA HIS A 261 23.03 3.27 -11.11
C HIS A 261 23.43 4.74 -11.14
N THR A 262 24.71 5.00 -11.36
CA THR A 262 25.20 6.37 -11.53
C THR A 262 24.77 6.90 -12.89
N TRP A 263 24.84 8.22 -13.08
CA TRP A 263 24.58 8.84 -14.37
C TRP A 263 25.57 8.43 -15.49
N TYR A 264 26.71 7.79 -15.16
CA TYR A 264 27.72 7.36 -16.12
C TYR A 264 27.27 6.14 -16.96
N GLY A 265 26.33 5.33 -16.45
CA GLY A 265 25.75 4.25 -17.24
C GLY A 265 24.90 3.26 -16.45
N VAL A 266 24.01 2.58 -17.14
CA VAL A 266 23.05 1.61 -16.55
C VAL A 266 23.72 0.45 -15.82
N LYS A 267 24.95 0.10 -16.22
CA LYS A 267 25.76 -0.96 -15.59
C LYS A 267 26.73 -0.43 -14.52
N ASP A 268 26.86 0.89 -14.37
CA ASP A 268 27.64 1.49 -13.30
C ASP A 268 26.77 1.57 -12.04
N ASN A 269 26.70 0.44 -11.34
CA ASN A 269 25.76 0.23 -10.24
C ASN A 269 26.11 1.10 -9.03
N LEU A 270 25.10 1.74 -8.45
CA LEU A 270 25.26 2.41 -7.17
C LEU A 270 25.07 1.40 -6.04
N THR A 271 26.18 0.87 -5.54
CA THR A 271 26.19 -0.20 -4.53
C THR A 271 26.08 0.34 -3.11
N TYR A 272 25.41 -0.40 -2.22
CA TYR A 272 25.25 -0.07 -0.80
C TYR A 272 24.60 1.29 -0.53
N ALA A 273 23.86 1.82 -1.50
CA ALA A 273 23.01 2.98 -1.30
C ALA A 273 21.74 2.59 -0.54
N THR A 274 21.24 3.51 0.26
CA THR A 274 19.98 3.39 0.98
C THR A 274 18.86 4.03 0.17
N ILE A 275 17.80 3.28 -0.06
CA ILE A 275 16.59 3.72 -0.72
C ILE A 275 15.53 3.93 0.35
N PHE A 276 14.94 5.13 0.38
CA PHE A 276 13.79 5.46 1.23
C PHE A 276 12.60 5.83 0.36
N ILE A 277 11.42 5.35 0.74
CA ILE A 277 10.17 5.60 0.04
C ILE A 277 9.20 6.23 1.03
N TYR A 278 8.83 7.48 0.75
CA TYR A 278 7.98 8.29 1.59
C TYR A 278 6.60 8.44 0.98
N ASP A 279 5.57 8.28 1.80
CA ASP A 279 4.23 8.76 1.51
C ASP A 279 4.25 10.27 1.36
N THR A 280 3.41 10.76 0.46
CA THR A 280 3.30 12.19 0.14
C THR A 280 1.92 12.76 0.49
N ASP A 281 0.91 11.92 0.64
CA ASP A 281 -0.49 12.37 0.63
C ASP A 281 -1.19 12.27 2.01
N HIS A 282 -0.66 11.46 2.95
CA HIS A 282 -1.37 11.12 4.20
C HIS A 282 -0.65 11.55 5.46
N THR A 283 0.63 11.86 5.35
CA THR A 283 1.52 12.15 6.46
C THR A 283 2.21 13.49 6.25
N ASP A 284 2.52 14.17 7.34
CA ASP A 284 3.31 15.39 7.26
C ASP A 284 4.70 15.08 6.71
N ALA A 285 5.21 15.94 5.82
CA ALA A 285 6.50 15.74 5.15
C ALA A 285 7.71 15.66 6.11
N SER A 286 7.58 16.17 7.33
CA SER A 286 8.60 16.10 8.39
C SER A 286 8.41 14.91 9.33
N SER A 287 7.30 14.18 9.23
CA SER A 287 6.98 13.08 10.14
C SER A 287 7.76 11.82 9.78
N THR A 288 8.22 11.09 10.79
CA THR A 288 8.78 9.74 10.62
C THR A 288 7.74 8.74 10.12
N GLN A 289 6.44 9.05 10.26
CA GLN A 289 5.33 8.27 9.72
C GLN A 289 5.32 8.23 8.19
N SER A 290 5.89 9.26 7.55
CA SER A 290 5.94 9.35 6.09
C SER A 290 6.80 8.27 5.48
N LEU A 291 7.82 7.77 6.17
CA LEU A 291 8.64 6.68 5.62
C LEU A 291 7.81 5.39 5.59
N ILE A 292 7.57 4.84 4.40
CA ILE A 292 6.74 3.63 4.20
C ILE A 292 7.61 2.40 4.06
N GLN A 293 8.66 2.51 3.23
CA GLN A 293 9.59 1.42 2.98
C GLN A 293 11.02 1.92 2.88
N ALA A 294 11.95 1.03 3.21
CA ALA A 294 13.36 1.21 2.99
C ALA A 294 13.99 -0.06 2.41
N ALA A 295 15.04 0.11 1.62
CA ALA A 295 15.86 -0.96 1.08
C ALA A 295 17.31 -0.49 0.94
N ILE A 296 18.23 -1.43 0.78
CA ILE A 296 19.63 -1.12 0.44
C ILE A 296 19.97 -1.72 -0.91
N THR A 297 20.92 -1.16 -1.65
CA THR A 297 21.36 -1.78 -2.90
C THR A 297 22.47 -2.79 -2.67
N GLY A 298 22.43 -3.90 -3.42
CA GLY A 298 23.52 -4.86 -3.47
C GLY A 298 24.67 -4.39 -4.36
N ASN A 299 25.67 -5.26 -4.53
CA ASN A 299 26.76 -5.08 -5.50
C ASN A 299 26.27 -4.96 -6.96
N ASP A 300 25.05 -5.43 -7.23
CA ASP A 300 24.38 -5.39 -8.52
C ASP A 300 23.50 -4.13 -8.71
N GLY A 301 23.57 -3.16 -7.80
CA GLY A 301 22.78 -1.93 -7.84
C GLY A 301 21.29 -2.13 -7.55
N GLN A 302 20.86 -3.37 -7.32
CA GLN A 302 19.46 -3.70 -7.11
C GLN A 302 19.11 -3.65 -5.63
N SER A 303 17.88 -3.21 -5.34
CA SER A 303 17.32 -3.23 -3.99
C SER A 303 17.47 -4.59 -3.30
N ARG A 304 17.57 -4.55 -1.97
CA ARG A 304 17.53 -5.66 -1.02
C ARG A 304 16.64 -5.22 0.12
N TYR A 305 15.56 -5.95 0.34
CA TYR A 305 14.59 -5.66 1.40
C TYR A 305 15.07 -6.26 2.73
N THR A 306 15.13 -5.44 3.78
CA THR A 306 15.85 -5.79 5.02
C THR A 306 14.96 -5.88 6.27
N ARG A 307 13.68 -5.51 6.19
CA ARG A 307 12.85 -5.30 7.40
C ARG A 307 12.15 -6.56 7.91
N GLU A 308 11.16 -7.07 7.18
CA GLU A 308 10.24 -8.11 7.68
C GLU A 308 10.10 -9.27 6.70
N ILE A 309 10.98 -10.25 6.84
CA ILE A 309 10.84 -11.55 6.18
C ILE A 309 10.54 -12.59 7.27
N TYR A 310 9.39 -13.23 7.20
CA TYR A 310 8.99 -14.29 8.13
C TYR A 310 9.06 -15.69 7.49
N PRO A 311 9.58 -16.71 8.20
CA PRO A 311 10.34 -16.59 9.44
C PRO A 311 11.66 -15.84 9.21
N ARG A 312 12.22 -15.21 10.25
CA ARG A 312 13.46 -14.41 10.14
C ARG A 312 14.60 -15.20 9.48
N SER A 313 14.72 -16.49 9.80
CA SER A 313 15.72 -17.40 9.21
C SER A 313 15.62 -17.53 7.69
N ALA A 314 14.46 -17.27 7.08
CA ALA A 314 14.31 -17.27 5.64
C ALA A 314 14.93 -16.02 4.97
N GLY A 315 15.05 -14.90 5.69
CA GLY A 315 15.52 -13.63 5.15
C GLY A 315 16.97 -13.26 5.50
N VAL A 316 17.71 -14.11 6.19
CA VAL A 316 19.09 -13.82 6.64
C VAL A 316 20.04 -14.97 6.34
N GLY A 317 21.34 -14.67 6.21
CA GLY A 317 22.38 -15.68 6.00
C GLY A 317 22.15 -16.54 4.76
N THR A 318 22.03 -17.85 4.95
CA THR A 318 21.73 -18.83 3.89
C THR A 318 20.23 -19.04 3.65
N GLY A 319 19.38 -18.23 4.29
CA GLY A 319 17.94 -18.27 4.10
C GLY A 319 17.55 -18.05 2.64
N LYS A 320 16.49 -18.75 2.19
CA LYS A 320 16.05 -18.75 0.79
C LYS A 320 15.71 -17.37 0.20
N PHE A 321 15.42 -16.38 1.06
CA PHE A 321 15.09 -15.00 0.68
C PHE A 321 16.14 -13.99 1.18
N ALA A 322 17.32 -14.44 1.63
CA ALA A 322 18.37 -13.56 2.13
C ALA A 322 18.90 -12.57 1.06
N GLN A 323 18.77 -12.91 -0.22
CA GLN A 323 19.13 -12.06 -1.35
C GLN A 323 17.90 -11.51 -2.10
N ASN A 324 16.73 -11.48 -1.43
CA ASN A 324 15.51 -10.99 -2.04
C ASN A 324 15.67 -9.53 -2.50
N ARG A 325 15.32 -9.29 -3.77
CA ARG A 325 15.42 -7.97 -4.39
C ARG A 325 14.12 -7.18 -4.38
N LEU A 326 13.03 -7.86 -4.05
CA LEU A 326 11.68 -7.32 -4.13
C LEU A 326 11.36 -6.51 -2.88
N VAL A 327 11.04 -5.23 -3.09
CA VAL A 327 10.53 -4.33 -2.05
C VAL A 327 9.00 -4.32 -2.13
N PRO A 328 8.28 -4.72 -1.08
CA PRO A 328 6.82 -4.70 -1.05
C PRO A 328 6.32 -3.26 -0.81
N ILE A 329 5.62 -2.67 -1.78
CA ILE A 329 5.06 -1.32 -1.67
C ILE A 329 3.54 -1.43 -1.47
N PRO A 330 2.97 -0.89 -0.38
CA PRO A 330 1.52 -0.82 -0.23
C PRO A 330 0.93 0.13 -1.27
N LEU A 331 -0.21 -0.24 -1.85
CA LEU A 331 -0.96 0.60 -2.77
C LEU A 331 -2.26 1.03 -2.10
N GLN A 332 -2.63 2.29 -2.26
CA GLN A 332 -3.91 2.78 -1.78
C GLN A 332 -5.01 2.37 -2.73
N ILE A 333 -6.14 1.93 -2.17
CA ILE A 333 -7.26 1.42 -2.96
C ILE A 333 -8.44 2.40 -3.04
N LEU A 334 -8.40 3.51 -2.29
CA LEU A 334 -9.50 4.45 -2.15
C LEU A 334 -9.08 5.87 -2.49
N ASN A 335 -9.87 6.55 -3.32
CA ASN A 335 -9.85 8.01 -3.37
C ASN A 335 -10.51 8.56 -2.10
N LEU A 336 -9.70 9.01 -1.13
CA LEU A 336 -10.19 9.46 0.16
C LEU A 336 -11.09 10.71 0.08
N GLN A 337 -10.84 11.60 -0.90
CA GLN A 337 -11.63 12.81 -1.10
C GLN A 337 -13.06 12.48 -1.56
N ASN A 338 -13.19 11.52 -2.47
CA ASN A 338 -14.50 11.10 -2.99
C ASN A 338 -15.11 9.94 -2.19
N ARG A 339 -14.33 9.33 -1.28
CA ARG A 339 -14.66 8.13 -0.50
C ARG A 339 -15.00 6.90 -1.35
N THR A 340 -14.55 6.86 -2.60
CA THR A 340 -14.77 5.76 -3.56
C THR A 340 -13.48 4.97 -3.75
N ALA A 341 -13.58 3.67 -3.99
CA ALA A 341 -12.45 2.88 -4.43
C ALA A 341 -11.90 3.43 -5.75
N PHE A 342 -10.61 3.26 -6.02
CA PHE A 342 -10.07 3.53 -7.34
C PHE A 342 -10.65 2.52 -8.33
N HIS A 343 -11.33 3.01 -9.35
CA HIS A 343 -11.93 2.18 -10.39
C HIS A 343 -11.64 2.74 -11.79
N GLY A 344 -11.70 1.87 -12.81
CA GLY A 344 -11.66 2.26 -14.22
C GLY A 344 -10.39 1.88 -14.97
N GLY A 345 -9.57 0.97 -14.43
CA GLY A 345 -8.36 0.52 -15.12
C GLY A 345 -7.18 1.47 -14.99
N ILE A 346 -6.11 1.19 -15.74
CA ILE A 346 -4.92 2.03 -15.87
C ILE A 346 -4.90 2.57 -17.29
N GLY A 347 -5.13 3.88 -17.40
CA GLY A 347 -5.04 4.62 -18.67
C GLY A 347 -3.70 4.41 -19.38
N ALA A 348 -3.71 4.53 -20.71
CA ALA A 348 -2.46 4.47 -21.46
C ALA A 348 -1.63 5.73 -21.19
N PRO A 349 -0.30 5.61 -20.98
CA PRO A 349 0.59 6.74 -20.76
C PRO A 349 0.45 7.89 -21.76
N THR A 350 0.07 7.61 -23.01
CA THR A 350 -0.12 8.63 -24.05
C THR A 350 -1.56 9.16 -24.20
N SER A 351 -2.51 8.68 -23.39
CA SER A 351 -3.95 8.87 -23.64
C SER A 351 -4.64 9.92 -22.78
N ASN A 352 -3.93 10.62 -21.89
CA ASN A 352 -4.50 11.54 -20.89
C ASN A 352 -5.64 10.88 -20.06
N ILE A 353 -5.50 9.58 -19.76
CA ILE A 353 -6.47 8.81 -18.99
C ILE A 353 -5.91 8.58 -17.58
N PRO A 354 -6.69 8.86 -16.52
CA PRO A 354 -6.28 8.65 -15.13
C PRO A 354 -5.94 7.21 -14.78
N VAL A 355 -5.09 7.03 -13.78
CA VAL A 355 -4.90 5.75 -13.09
C VAL A 355 -6.10 5.52 -12.16
N GLY A 356 -7.00 4.65 -12.60
CA GLY A 356 -8.17 4.15 -11.86
C GLY A 356 -7.93 2.83 -11.14
N ALA A 357 -6.69 2.35 -11.05
CA ALA A 357 -6.31 1.19 -10.25
C ALA A 357 -5.71 1.60 -8.91
N PRO A 358 -5.59 0.69 -7.92
CA PRO A 358 -4.78 0.92 -6.73
C PRO A 358 -3.39 1.48 -7.05
N HIS A 359 -3.05 2.60 -6.42
CA HIS A 359 -1.77 3.27 -6.65
C HIS A 359 -1.30 4.02 -5.40
N LEU A 360 -0.03 4.44 -5.39
CA LEU A 360 0.55 5.23 -4.31
C LEU A 360 1.33 6.41 -4.88
N ASN A 361 0.97 7.61 -4.44
CA ASN A 361 1.80 8.79 -4.59
C ASN A 361 2.92 8.73 -3.56
N ALA A 362 4.17 8.70 -4.04
CA ALA A 362 5.33 8.55 -3.18
C ALA A 362 6.53 9.36 -3.67
N THR A 363 7.36 9.77 -2.72
CA THR A 363 8.69 10.31 -3.00
C THR A 363 9.73 9.26 -2.67
N LYS A 364 10.53 8.86 -3.66
CA LYS A 364 11.69 7.98 -3.46
C LYS A 364 12.94 8.84 -3.33
N ARG A 365 13.75 8.58 -2.31
CA ARG A 365 15.09 9.16 -2.14
C ARG A 365 16.14 8.08 -2.11
N VAL A 366 17.28 8.36 -2.73
CA VAL A 366 18.44 7.47 -2.73
C VAL A 366 19.59 8.23 -2.09
N TRP A 367 20.13 7.64 -1.04
CA TRP A 367 21.25 8.14 -0.30
C TRP A 367 22.43 7.20 -0.50
N TRP A 368 23.57 7.75 -0.87
CA TRP A 368 24.81 7.02 -0.84
C TRP A 368 25.65 7.60 0.29
N GLU A 369 25.95 6.74 1.28
CA GLU A 369 26.49 7.17 2.57
C GLU A 369 25.60 8.24 3.23
N THR A 370 26.06 9.48 3.29
CA THR A 370 25.35 10.63 3.88
C THR A 370 24.80 11.61 2.84
N VAL A 371 25.00 11.34 1.54
CA VAL A 371 24.68 12.26 0.45
C VAL A 371 23.43 11.81 -0.30
N LEU A 372 22.48 12.72 -0.50
CA LEU A 372 21.31 12.49 -1.36
C LEU A 372 21.75 12.52 -2.83
N THR A 373 21.71 11.37 -3.51
CA THR A 373 22.17 11.22 -4.90
C THR A 373 21.03 11.24 -5.91
N ASN A 374 19.81 10.94 -5.48
CA ASN A 374 18.62 11.00 -6.32
C ASN A 374 17.36 11.25 -5.49
N GLN A 375 16.45 12.02 -6.05
CA GLN A 375 15.06 12.10 -5.60
C GLN A 375 14.13 11.92 -6.81
N THR A 376 13.23 10.95 -6.72
CA THR A 376 12.26 10.63 -7.77
C THR A 376 10.85 10.78 -7.22
N PHE A 377 10.01 11.52 -7.94
CA PHE A 377 8.60 11.71 -7.60
C PHE A 377 7.73 10.73 -8.39
N TYR A 378 7.10 9.79 -7.67
CA TYR A 378 6.05 8.93 -8.19
C TYR A 378 4.72 9.52 -7.80
N ILE A 379 4.34 10.61 -8.46
CA ILE A 379 3.11 11.34 -8.16
C ILE A 379 2.36 11.63 -9.45
N GLY A 380 1.06 11.86 -9.33
CA GLY A 380 0.24 12.36 -10.42
C GLY A 380 -0.98 11.50 -10.69
N ARG A 381 -1.80 11.98 -11.61
CA ARG A 381 -3.05 11.31 -11.98
C ARG A 381 -2.85 10.24 -13.06
N GLU A 382 -1.73 10.29 -13.79
CA GLU A 382 -1.50 9.55 -15.04
C GLU A 382 -0.04 9.10 -15.13
N TYR A 383 0.22 8.07 -15.94
CA TYR A 383 1.58 7.71 -16.31
C TYR A 383 2.11 8.63 -17.39
N ASN A 384 3.38 9.02 -17.27
CA ASN A 384 4.07 9.77 -18.32
C ASN A 384 5.07 8.87 -19.05
N GLY A 385 5.06 8.94 -20.39
CA GLY A 385 6.02 8.25 -21.25
C GLY A 385 5.36 7.56 -22.43
N SER A 386 5.98 6.47 -22.88
CA SER A 386 5.53 5.66 -24.02
C SER A 386 4.78 4.42 -23.55
N ASN A 387 3.86 3.92 -24.36
CA ASN A 387 3.07 2.71 -24.07
C ASN A 387 3.87 1.40 -24.27
N THR A 388 5.12 1.34 -23.78
CA THR A 388 6.04 0.24 -24.08
C THR A 388 6.86 -0.22 -22.87
N TYR A 389 7.35 -1.46 -22.93
CA TYR A 389 8.45 -1.94 -22.09
C TYR A 389 9.66 -2.22 -22.96
N ILE A 390 10.84 -1.83 -22.47
CA ILE A 390 12.11 -2.04 -23.14
C ILE A 390 12.79 -3.27 -22.53
N SER A 391 12.85 -4.36 -23.29
CA SER A 391 13.56 -5.57 -22.88
C SER A 391 15.08 -5.38 -22.86
N ASN A 392 15.77 -6.05 -21.93
CA ASN A 392 17.23 -6.02 -21.80
C ASN A 392 17.80 -4.59 -21.75
N PHE A 393 17.17 -3.72 -20.96
CA PHE A 393 17.52 -2.31 -20.90
C PHE A 393 18.99 -2.11 -20.50
N GLY A 394 19.75 -1.38 -21.31
CA GLY A 394 21.19 -1.17 -21.09
C GLY A 394 22.01 -2.47 -21.00
N GLY A 395 21.52 -3.59 -21.54
CA GLY A 395 22.20 -4.89 -21.48
C GLY A 395 22.17 -5.57 -20.11
N THR A 396 21.18 -5.26 -19.27
CA THR A 396 21.03 -5.78 -17.89
C THR A 396 20.16 -7.04 -17.77
N VAL A 397 19.65 -7.55 -18.88
CA VAL A 397 18.70 -8.68 -18.96
C VAL A 397 17.38 -8.39 -18.22
N LYS A 398 17.14 -7.13 -17.88
CA LYS A 398 15.93 -6.67 -17.18
C LYS A 398 15.05 -5.86 -18.11
N THR A 399 13.78 -5.83 -17.77
CA THR A 399 12.76 -5.09 -18.51
C THR A 399 12.55 -3.74 -17.83
N ALA A 400 12.60 -2.65 -18.60
CA ALA A 400 12.33 -1.30 -18.10
C ALA A 400 10.96 -0.83 -18.60
N PRO A 401 10.09 -0.28 -17.74
CA PRO A 401 8.88 0.40 -18.21
C PRO A 401 9.26 1.69 -18.93
N GLY A 402 8.74 1.89 -20.14
CA GLY A 402 8.95 3.10 -20.95
C GLY A 402 8.06 4.27 -20.54
N PHE A 403 7.35 4.13 -19.42
CA PHE A 403 6.43 5.07 -18.80
C PHE A 403 6.65 4.97 -17.28
N GLY A 404 6.99 6.06 -16.62
CA GLY A 404 7.58 6.00 -15.28
C GLY A 404 8.67 7.04 -15.10
N ALA A 405 9.53 6.88 -14.10
CA ALA A 405 10.58 7.84 -13.69
C ALA A 405 11.66 8.14 -14.75
N PHE A 406 11.45 7.69 -15.98
CA PHE A 406 12.30 7.86 -17.14
C PHE A 406 11.45 8.42 -18.29
N PRO A 407 11.70 9.63 -18.82
CA PRO A 407 11.02 10.06 -20.04
C PRO A 407 11.45 9.14 -21.20
N ALA A 408 10.48 8.61 -21.94
CA ALA A 408 10.71 7.71 -23.09
C ALA A 408 11.61 8.31 -24.18
N VAL A 409 11.70 9.64 -24.24
CA VAL A 409 12.49 10.39 -25.21
C VAL A 409 13.17 11.55 -24.49
N PRO A 410 14.44 11.41 -24.07
CA PRO A 410 15.19 12.46 -23.37
C PRO A 410 15.29 13.78 -24.15
N SER A 411 15.19 13.73 -25.49
CA SER A 411 15.31 14.89 -26.37
C SER A 411 14.03 15.73 -26.50
N THR A 412 12.86 15.25 -26.06
CA THR A 412 11.58 15.98 -26.20
C THR A 412 10.94 16.40 -24.87
N ASN A 413 11.56 16.12 -23.71
CA ASN A 413 11.01 16.57 -22.41
C ASN A 413 12.07 16.72 -21.30
N PRO A 414 12.79 17.87 -21.22
CA PRO A 414 13.78 18.12 -20.18
C PRO A 414 13.20 18.95 -19.03
N THR A 415 12.78 18.32 -17.95
CA THR A 415 11.98 18.98 -16.90
C THR A 415 12.78 19.56 -15.74
N ARG A 416 13.69 20.52 -15.94
CA ARG A 416 14.57 21.01 -14.84
C ARG A 416 13.77 21.52 -13.62
N THR A 417 13.76 20.77 -12.53
CA THR A 417 13.36 21.18 -11.18
C THR A 417 14.38 22.17 -10.61
N GLN A 418 14.00 22.84 -9.52
CA GLN A 418 14.57 24.09 -9.00
C GLN A 418 16.06 24.04 -8.57
N GLY A 419 16.70 22.86 -8.60
CA GLY A 419 18.15 22.66 -8.44
C GLY A 419 18.90 22.31 -9.74
N GLY A 420 18.26 22.45 -10.91
CA GLY A 420 18.82 22.08 -12.22
C GLY A 420 18.53 20.64 -12.68
N ILE A 421 17.68 19.87 -11.99
CA ILE A 421 17.44 18.43 -12.24
C ILE A 421 16.22 18.22 -13.14
N THR A 422 16.36 17.69 -14.36
CA THR A 422 15.22 17.42 -15.26
C THR A 422 14.25 16.27 -14.83
N GLY A 423 12.95 16.47 -14.52
CA GLY A 423 11.91 15.41 -14.32
C GLY A 423 10.41 15.87 -14.29
N VAL A 424 9.57 15.31 -15.19
CA VAL A 424 8.10 15.25 -15.09
C VAL A 424 7.83 14.14 -14.08
N PRO A 425 6.82 14.24 -13.20
CA PRO A 425 6.48 13.12 -12.34
C PRO A 425 6.37 11.81 -13.13
N ALA A 426 6.87 10.72 -12.53
CA ALA A 426 6.85 9.39 -13.14
C ALA A 426 5.43 8.87 -13.42
N GLY A 427 4.42 9.49 -12.79
CA GLY A 427 3.16 8.85 -12.46
C GLY A 427 3.26 8.08 -11.15
N PRO A 428 2.12 7.73 -10.55
CA PRO A 428 2.09 7.05 -9.25
C PRO A 428 2.61 5.61 -9.34
N LEU A 429 3.04 5.05 -8.21
CA LEU A 429 3.36 3.61 -8.13
C LEU A 429 2.07 2.80 -8.28
N SER A 430 2.00 1.84 -9.21
CA SER A 430 0.88 0.90 -9.33
C SER A 430 1.37 -0.46 -9.83
N ILE A 431 0.44 -1.41 -10.01
CA ILE A 431 0.75 -2.74 -10.54
C ILE A 431 1.38 -2.71 -11.95
N ALA A 432 1.21 -1.64 -12.72
CA ALA A 432 1.94 -1.41 -13.98
C ALA A 432 3.47 -1.40 -13.80
N LEU A 433 3.94 -1.03 -12.60
CA LEU A 433 5.36 -1.01 -12.26
C LEU A 433 5.77 -2.26 -11.47
N ASN A 434 4.91 -3.27 -11.32
CA ASN A 434 5.24 -4.48 -10.57
C ASN A 434 6.35 -5.29 -11.26
N HIS A 435 7.10 -6.08 -10.49
CA HIS A 435 8.20 -6.91 -11.02
C HIS A 435 7.74 -7.92 -12.08
N THR A 436 6.50 -8.40 -11.93
CA THR A 436 5.80 -9.23 -12.88
C THR A 436 4.45 -8.60 -13.17
N VAL A 437 4.19 -8.33 -14.44
CA VAL A 437 2.93 -7.78 -14.96
C VAL A 437 2.37 -8.80 -15.95
N THR A 438 1.25 -9.42 -15.59
CA THR A 438 0.70 -10.54 -16.35
C THR A 438 -0.54 -10.10 -17.12
N VAL A 439 -0.44 -10.02 -18.44
CA VAL A 439 -1.54 -9.87 -19.40
C VAL A 439 -1.95 -11.23 -19.94
N SER A 440 -2.71 -11.99 -19.15
CA SER A 440 -3.41 -13.13 -19.75
C SER A 440 -4.59 -12.63 -20.57
N SER A 441 -5.05 -13.45 -21.52
CA SER A 441 -6.15 -13.17 -22.44
C SER A 441 -7.41 -12.78 -21.66
N GLY A 442 -7.69 -11.48 -21.56
CA GLY A 442 -8.75 -10.90 -20.74
C GLY A 442 -8.30 -9.82 -19.74
N LEU A 443 -7.05 -9.35 -19.81
CA LEU A 443 -6.63 -8.16 -19.05
C LEU A 443 -7.26 -6.88 -19.58
N ASP A 444 -8.43 -6.57 -19.05
CA ASP A 444 -8.90 -5.20 -19.00
C ASP A 444 -8.10 -4.46 -17.92
N GLY A 445 -7.78 -3.19 -18.16
CA GLY A 445 -7.13 -2.34 -17.15
C GLY A 445 -5.65 -2.06 -17.41
N LEU A 446 -4.95 -2.79 -18.28
CA LEU A 446 -3.62 -2.42 -18.78
C LEU A 446 -3.56 -2.56 -20.31
N PRO A 447 -4.42 -1.86 -21.08
CA PRO A 447 -4.64 -2.11 -22.51
C PRO A 447 -3.39 -1.90 -23.39
N TRP A 448 -2.39 -1.19 -22.87
CA TRP A 448 -1.12 -0.90 -23.54
C TRP A 448 -0.03 -1.95 -23.25
N VAL A 449 -0.27 -2.87 -22.32
CA VAL A 449 0.57 -4.05 -22.13
C VAL A 449 -0.02 -5.17 -22.97
N THR A 450 0.73 -5.67 -23.94
CA THR A 450 0.22 -6.70 -24.88
C THR A 450 0.81 -8.09 -24.62
N LEU A 451 1.89 -8.18 -23.85
CA LEU A 451 2.55 -9.43 -23.47
C LEU A 451 2.99 -9.39 -22.01
N ASN A 452 3.04 -10.57 -21.37
CA ASN A 452 3.51 -10.71 -19.99
C ASN A 452 4.91 -10.10 -19.85
N GLN A 453 5.07 -9.22 -18.87
CA GLN A 453 6.35 -8.61 -18.53
C GLN A 453 6.85 -9.22 -17.24
N THR A 454 8.01 -9.87 -17.31
CA THR A 454 8.72 -10.39 -16.14
C THR A 454 10.02 -9.64 -15.95
N ASN A 455 10.59 -9.72 -14.75
CA ASN A 455 11.89 -9.12 -14.45
C ASN A 455 11.91 -7.59 -14.68
N VAL A 456 10.79 -6.94 -14.38
CA VAL A 456 10.63 -5.50 -14.48
C VAL A 456 11.39 -4.81 -13.34
N ALA A 457 12.18 -3.80 -13.67
CA ALA A 457 12.91 -2.97 -12.71
C ALA A 457 12.76 -1.48 -13.04
N ASN A 458 12.73 -0.62 -12.01
CA ASN A 458 12.85 0.83 -12.21
C ASN A 458 14.32 1.23 -12.13
N PHE A 459 14.82 1.69 -13.26
CA PHE A 459 16.16 2.26 -13.39
C PHE A 459 16.12 3.72 -12.97
N ASN A 460 16.95 4.11 -12.02
CA ASN A 460 17.06 5.50 -11.60
C ASN A 460 18.52 5.96 -11.68
N ASN A 461 18.72 7.12 -12.30
CA ASN A 461 20.03 7.75 -12.47
C ASN A 461 20.37 8.54 -11.21
N ASN A 462 21.50 8.22 -10.60
CA ASN A 462 21.98 8.86 -9.40
C ASN A 462 23.14 9.79 -9.75
N THR A 463 23.04 11.05 -9.34
CA THR A 463 24.12 12.02 -9.50
C THR A 463 25.06 11.85 -8.31
N VAL A 464 26.22 11.26 -8.57
CA VAL A 464 27.30 11.09 -7.60
C VAL A 464 28.46 11.96 -8.03
N PHE A 465 28.92 12.83 -7.14
CA PHE A 465 30.14 13.62 -7.34
C PHE A 465 31.29 12.91 -6.64
N TYR A 466 32.25 12.42 -7.41
CA TYR A 466 33.52 11.95 -6.86
C TYR A 466 34.39 13.18 -6.57
N ALA A 467 34.47 13.58 -5.30
CA ALA A 467 35.44 14.58 -4.86
C ALA A 467 36.73 13.86 -4.46
N ARG A 468 37.81 14.04 -5.23
CA ARG A 468 39.14 13.65 -4.82
C ARG A 468 39.77 14.82 -4.07
N PHE A 469 39.83 14.73 -2.75
CA PHE A 469 40.60 15.68 -1.95
C PHE A 469 42.08 15.26 -2.01
N CYS A 470 42.86 15.98 -2.80
CA CYS A 470 44.32 15.92 -2.68
C CYS A 470 44.67 16.78 -1.46
N VAL A 471 45.10 16.15 -0.38
CA VAL A 471 45.72 16.87 0.74
C VAL A 471 47.10 17.27 0.25
N GLN A 472 47.27 18.56 -0.08
CA GLN A 472 48.59 19.11 -0.31
C GLN A 472 49.12 19.50 1.06
N ASP A 473 50.05 18.70 1.56
CA ASP A 473 50.81 19.07 2.75
C ASP A 473 51.66 20.29 2.39
N ALA A 474 51.44 21.38 3.13
CA ALA A 474 52.22 22.61 2.99
C ALA A 474 53.55 22.52 3.77
N ASP A 475 53.83 21.40 4.44
CA ASP A 475 55.16 21.12 4.94
C ASP A 475 56.12 20.96 3.75
N LEU A 476 56.96 21.99 3.59
CA LEU A 476 57.99 22.15 2.56
C LEU A 476 59.02 21.01 2.48
N ALA A 477 58.90 19.98 3.32
CA ALA A 477 59.81 18.85 3.40
C ALA A 477 59.44 17.66 2.48
N ILE A 478 58.19 17.55 2.02
CA ILE A 478 57.76 16.43 1.14
C ILE A 478 57.20 16.98 -0.17
N GLN A 479 58.00 16.91 -1.23
CA GLN A 479 57.65 17.41 -2.56
C GLN A 479 57.04 16.33 -3.45
N HIS A 480 56.07 16.72 -4.29
CA HIS A 480 55.54 15.85 -5.34
C HIS A 480 56.56 15.71 -6.49
N PRO A 481 56.98 14.48 -6.87
CA PRO A 481 58.12 14.27 -7.78
C PRO A 481 57.95 14.80 -9.21
N TRP A 482 56.73 15.17 -9.62
CA TRP A 482 56.43 15.61 -10.98
C TRP A 482 55.96 17.07 -11.10
N ILE A 483 55.66 17.73 -9.98
CA ILE A 483 55.03 19.06 -10.01
C ILE A 483 55.91 20.13 -9.37
N GLY A 484 56.79 19.76 -8.43
CA GLY A 484 57.63 20.71 -7.72
C GLY A 484 56.81 21.76 -6.96
N ASP A 485 57.50 22.59 -6.17
CA ASP A 485 56.86 23.66 -5.43
C ASP A 485 56.46 24.80 -6.38
N LYS A 486 55.15 24.99 -6.58
CA LYS A 486 54.60 26.08 -7.40
C LYS A 486 54.38 27.38 -6.63
N MET A 487 54.75 27.42 -5.34
CA MET A 487 54.57 28.58 -4.46
C MET A 487 55.90 29.24 -4.06
N VAL A 488 57.02 28.90 -4.72
CA VAL A 488 58.29 29.64 -4.56
C VAL A 488 58.13 31.04 -5.16
N GLY A 489 57.98 32.05 -4.31
CA GLY A 489 57.95 33.48 -4.68
C GLY A 489 56.58 34.15 -4.70
N ALA A 490 55.60 33.61 -3.97
CA ALA A 490 54.29 34.26 -3.79
C ALA A 490 54.22 35.23 -2.57
N GLU A 491 55.37 35.75 -2.12
CA GLU A 491 55.46 36.86 -1.16
C GLU A 491 55.86 38.16 -1.85
#